data_AF-A0A1F7WVE5-F1
#
_entry.id   AF-A0A1F7WVE5-F1
#
_cell.length_a   1.000
_cell.length_b   1.000
_cell.length_c   1.000
_cell.angle_alpha   90.00
_cell.angle_beta   90.00
_cell.angle_gamma   90.00
#
_symmetry.space_group_name_H-M   'P 1'
#
loop_
_entity.id
_entity.type
_entity.pdbx_description
1 polymer ?
#
loop_
_entity_poly.entity_id
_entity_poly.type
_entity_poly.pdbx_seq_one_letter_code
_entity_poly.pdbx_strand_id
1 'polypeptide(L)'
;MATKQAKHGQPAIYNSTAPTLSDGDASALNVDSSGNQKITLATTIAGEDIANDVTKVEQRFSYLNITLAAPTTTVVKSGAGFFHALTINTPAATGVITMYDNTAGSGTLIGAITQPAALLQNSNTVIYDVSFAVGLTIVTATAAQDLTVSYR
;
A
#
# COMPACT_ATOMS: atom_id res chain seq x y z
N MET A 1 40.36 -29.90 -40.89
CA MET A 1 40.36 -30.35 -39.48
C MET A 1 40.26 -29.12 -38.61
N ALA A 2 39.11 -28.84 -38.02
CA ALA A 2 38.94 -27.67 -37.16
C ALA A 2 39.51 -27.98 -35.77
N THR A 3 40.52 -27.21 -35.39
CA THR A 3 41.27 -27.32 -34.13
C THR A 3 40.32 -27.09 -32.96
N LYS A 4 40.19 -28.09 -32.07
CA LYS A 4 39.53 -27.91 -30.76
C LYS A 4 40.31 -26.84 -30.00
N GLN A 5 39.76 -25.64 -29.90
CA GLN A 5 40.23 -24.69 -28.90
C GLN A 5 40.02 -25.35 -27.53
N ALA A 6 41.09 -25.48 -26.76
CA ALA A 6 41.03 -25.91 -25.37
C ALA A 6 40.15 -24.90 -24.62
N LYS A 7 38.89 -25.29 -24.36
CA LYS A 7 37.97 -24.45 -23.60
C LYS A 7 38.55 -24.30 -22.19
N HIS A 8 39.06 -23.12 -21.88
CA HIS A 8 39.04 -22.59 -20.52
C HIS A 8 37.64 -22.88 -19.95
N GLY A 9 37.55 -23.47 -18.74
CA GLY A 9 36.34 -24.10 -18.21
C GLY A 9 35.09 -23.26 -18.50
N GLN A 10 34.06 -23.88 -19.09
CA GLN A 10 32.85 -23.16 -19.50
C GLN A 10 32.21 -22.50 -18.26
N PRO A 11 32.18 -21.16 -18.16
CA PRO A 11 31.74 -20.49 -16.93
C PRO A 11 30.23 -20.65 -16.68
N ALA A 12 29.47 -21.03 -17.71
CA ALA A 12 28.04 -21.27 -17.64
C ALA A 12 27.57 -22.42 -18.55
N ILE A 13 26.50 -23.12 -18.14
CA ILE A 13 25.89 -24.26 -18.84
C ILE A 13 24.36 -24.17 -18.79
N TYR A 14 23.69 -24.46 -19.91
CA TYR A 14 22.25 -24.70 -19.92
C TYR A 14 21.96 -26.17 -19.60
N ASN A 15 21.22 -26.41 -18.51
CA ASN A 15 20.70 -27.73 -18.14
C ASN A 15 19.16 -27.72 -18.21
N SER A 16 18.54 -28.60 -19.00
CA SER A 16 17.06 -28.69 -19.08
C SER A 16 16.42 -29.16 -17.76
N THR A 17 17.16 -29.96 -16.99
CA THR A 17 16.83 -30.43 -15.64
C THR A 17 17.94 -30.03 -14.69
N ALA A 18 17.61 -29.65 -13.45
CA ALA A 18 18.63 -29.23 -12.48
C ALA A 18 19.64 -30.37 -12.20
N PRO A 19 20.96 -30.10 -12.20
CA PRO A 19 21.96 -31.07 -11.81
C PRO A 19 21.90 -31.31 -10.29
N THR A 20 22.19 -32.54 -9.87
CA THR A 20 22.41 -32.87 -8.46
C THR A 20 23.90 -32.69 -8.16
N LEU A 21 24.24 -31.87 -7.17
CA LEU A 21 25.61 -31.62 -6.74
C LEU A 21 25.79 -32.14 -5.30
N SER A 22 26.98 -32.66 -5.02
CA SER A 22 27.40 -33.07 -3.67
C SER A 22 28.24 -31.97 -3.01
N ASP A 23 28.43 -32.07 -1.69
CA ASP A 23 29.31 -31.14 -0.99
C ASP A 23 30.74 -31.21 -1.53
N GLY A 24 31.32 -30.06 -1.84
CA GLY A 24 32.64 -29.92 -2.45
C GLY A 24 32.70 -29.97 -3.98
N ASP A 25 31.58 -30.20 -4.69
CA ASP A 25 31.58 -30.20 -6.16
C ASP A 25 31.75 -28.79 -6.76
N ALA A 26 32.68 -28.63 -7.69
CA ALA A 26 32.77 -27.44 -8.52
C ALA A 26 31.83 -27.58 -9.74
N SER A 27 30.90 -26.65 -9.92
CA SER A 27 29.97 -26.62 -11.06
C SER A 27 29.97 -25.28 -11.78
N ALA A 28 29.74 -25.29 -13.09
CA ALA A 28 29.46 -24.08 -13.86
C ALA A 28 28.11 -23.46 -13.46
N LEU A 29 27.95 -22.15 -13.68
CA LEU A 29 26.68 -21.47 -13.43
C LEU A 29 25.60 -21.95 -14.40
N ASN A 30 24.41 -22.26 -13.89
CA ASN A 30 23.31 -22.65 -14.77
C ASN A 30 22.72 -21.43 -15.49
N VAL A 31 22.47 -21.55 -16.79
CA VAL A 31 21.79 -20.55 -17.64
C VAL A 31 20.53 -21.12 -18.27
N ASP A 32 19.64 -20.27 -18.77
CA ASP A 32 18.43 -20.61 -19.52
C ASP A 32 18.75 -20.86 -21.01
N SER A 33 17.75 -21.23 -21.80
CA SER A 33 17.94 -21.53 -23.23
C SER A 33 18.34 -20.30 -24.05
N SER A 34 18.20 -19.11 -23.47
CA SER A 34 18.57 -17.82 -24.05
C SER A 34 19.93 -17.32 -23.55
N GLY A 35 20.60 -18.05 -22.65
CA GLY A 35 21.90 -17.69 -22.08
C GLY A 35 21.84 -16.76 -20.87
N ASN A 36 20.65 -16.45 -20.34
CA ASN A 36 20.53 -15.70 -19.08
C ASN A 36 20.80 -16.64 -17.90
N GLN A 37 21.41 -16.15 -16.83
CA GLN A 37 21.62 -16.96 -15.63
C GLN A 37 20.28 -17.46 -15.06
N LYS A 38 20.17 -18.76 -14.80
CA LYS A 38 19.01 -19.35 -14.12
C LYS A 38 19.06 -18.93 -12.65
N ILE A 39 18.29 -17.91 -12.34
CA ILE A 39 18.00 -17.50 -10.97
C ILE A 39 16.81 -18.36 -10.50
N THR A 40 16.97 -19.01 -9.35
CA THR A 40 15.86 -19.73 -8.69
C THR A 40 15.24 -18.81 -7.64
N LEU A 41 14.12 -19.20 -7.02
CA LEU A 41 13.48 -18.42 -5.95
C LEU A 41 14.44 -17.99 -4.82
N ALA A 42 15.62 -18.62 -4.71
CA ALA A 42 16.68 -18.26 -3.78
C ALA A 42 17.52 -17.03 -4.17
N THR A 43 17.46 -16.49 -5.40
CA THR A 43 18.49 -15.52 -5.86
C THR A 43 18.03 -14.25 -6.61
N THR A 44 16.75 -13.89 -6.72
CA THR A 44 16.27 -12.48 -6.89
C THR A 44 14.73 -12.46 -6.91
N ILE A 45 14.02 -11.47 -6.37
CA ILE A 45 13.93 -10.08 -6.88
C ILE A 45 13.70 -9.08 -5.73
N ALA A 46 14.20 -7.85 -5.92
CA ALA A 46 14.28 -6.75 -4.97
C ALA A 46 13.06 -6.54 -4.03
N GLY A 47 13.28 -6.66 -2.71
CA GLY A 47 12.37 -6.12 -1.68
C GLY A 47 11.75 -7.14 -0.71
N GLU A 48 12.03 -8.43 -0.85
CA GLU A 48 11.40 -9.50 -0.07
C GLU A 48 12.29 -9.97 1.09
N ASP A 49 11.69 -10.29 2.24
CA ASP A 49 12.37 -10.97 3.34
C ASP A 49 12.41 -12.47 3.03
N ILE A 50 13.51 -12.90 2.41
CA ILE A 50 13.69 -14.26 1.88
C ILE A 50 13.68 -15.34 2.97
N ALA A 51 14.04 -15.00 4.21
CA ALA A 51 14.04 -15.96 5.31
C ALA A 51 12.62 -16.32 5.77
N ASN A 52 11.66 -15.43 5.51
CA ASN A 52 10.29 -15.53 6.00
C ASN A 52 9.23 -15.63 4.88
N ASP A 53 9.64 -15.64 3.61
CA ASP A 53 8.74 -15.70 2.44
C ASP A 53 7.69 -14.57 2.44
N VAL A 54 8.13 -13.34 2.72
CA VAL A 54 7.26 -12.15 2.78
C VAL A 54 7.62 -11.15 1.69
N THR A 55 6.66 -10.88 0.81
CA THR A 55 6.69 -9.73 -0.11
C THR A 55 6.36 -8.44 0.66
N LYS A 56 7.28 -7.47 0.72
CA LYS A 56 6.97 -6.15 1.31
C LYS A 56 6.24 -5.28 0.30
N VAL A 57 5.00 -4.92 0.64
CA VAL A 57 4.20 -3.94 -0.10
C VAL A 57 4.16 -2.64 0.72
N GLU A 58 4.58 -1.53 0.13
CA GLU A 58 4.40 -0.21 0.72
C GLU A 58 2.94 0.24 0.56
N GLN A 59 2.31 0.66 1.66
CA GLN A 59 1.02 1.32 1.62
C GLN A 59 1.23 2.80 1.32
N ARG A 60 0.98 3.22 0.06
CA ARG A 60 0.96 4.65 -0.31
C ARG A 60 -0.47 5.17 -0.32
N PHE A 61 -0.70 6.25 0.42
CA PHE A 61 -1.99 6.93 0.49
C PHE A 61 -1.87 8.35 -0.06
N SER A 62 -2.95 8.82 -0.67
CA SER A 62 -3.18 10.24 -0.96
C SER A 62 -3.86 10.90 0.23
N TYR A 63 -3.81 12.23 0.28
CA TYR A 63 -4.49 12.99 1.31
C TYR A 63 -5.35 14.12 0.74
N LEU A 64 -6.39 14.49 1.49
CA LEU A 64 -7.08 15.76 1.33
C LEU A 64 -7.20 16.43 2.69
N ASN A 65 -6.83 17.71 2.74
CA ASN A 65 -7.05 18.53 3.92
C ASN A 65 -8.34 19.34 3.76
N ILE A 66 -9.23 19.26 4.75
CA ILE A 66 -10.46 20.02 4.84
C ILE A 66 -10.25 21.04 5.96
N THR A 67 -9.98 22.29 5.58
CA THR A 67 -9.64 23.36 6.51
C THR A 67 -10.87 24.00 7.15
N LEU A 68 -10.89 24.15 8.48
CA LEU A 68 -11.76 25.00 9.31
C LEU A 68 -13.09 25.44 8.68
N ALA A 69 -13.88 24.50 8.18
CA ALA A 69 -15.15 24.78 7.51
C ALA A 69 -16.25 23.92 8.12
N ALA A 70 -17.34 24.54 8.55
CA ALA A 70 -18.58 23.87 8.90
C ALA A 70 -19.78 24.85 8.84
N PRO A 71 -20.97 24.38 8.41
CA PRO A 71 -21.20 23.07 7.80
C PRO A 71 -20.59 23.02 6.39
N THR A 72 -19.99 21.89 6.02
CA THR A 72 -19.42 21.70 4.67
C THR A 72 -19.51 20.25 4.26
N THR A 73 -19.84 20.01 2.98
CA THR A 73 -19.83 18.70 2.36
C THR A 73 -18.69 18.68 1.33
N THR A 74 -17.76 17.77 1.52
CA THR A 74 -16.57 17.63 0.67
C THR A 74 -16.53 16.23 0.10
N VAL A 75 -16.62 16.12 -1.22
CA VAL A 75 -16.30 14.88 -1.93
C VAL A 75 -14.77 14.77 -1.97
N VAL A 76 -14.22 13.89 -1.13
CA VAL A 76 -12.77 13.65 -1.02
C VAL A 76 -12.27 12.88 -2.24
N LYS A 77 -13.04 11.88 -2.66
CA LYS A 77 -12.73 11.06 -3.84
C LYS A 77 -14.03 10.61 -4.51
N SER A 78 -14.08 10.71 -5.83
CA SER A 78 -15.11 10.10 -6.66
C SER A 78 -14.69 8.70 -7.14
N GLY A 79 -15.63 7.76 -7.21
CA GLY A 79 -15.40 6.38 -7.60
C GLY A 79 -14.92 5.50 -6.44
N ALA A 80 -14.76 4.20 -6.69
CA ALA A 80 -14.33 3.24 -5.67
C ALA A 80 -12.92 3.53 -5.15
N GLY A 81 -12.67 3.15 -3.90
CA GLY A 81 -11.36 3.32 -3.26
C GLY A 81 -11.28 2.69 -1.87
N PHE A 82 -10.21 3.04 -1.16
CA PHE A 82 -9.93 2.59 0.19
C PHE A 82 -9.70 3.79 1.10
N PHE A 83 -10.42 3.84 2.20
CA PHE A 83 -10.32 4.88 3.20
C PHE A 83 -9.54 4.35 4.41
N HIS A 84 -8.36 4.92 4.63
CA HIS A 84 -7.43 4.46 5.65
C HIS A 84 -7.71 5.11 7.00
N ALA A 85 -7.62 6.44 7.08
CA ALA A 85 -7.73 7.16 8.34
C ALA A 85 -8.22 8.60 8.17
N LEU A 86 -8.84 9.11 9.23
CA LEU A 86 -9.17 10.53 9.40
C LEU A 86 -8.42 11.07 10.60
N THR A 87 -7.57 12.07 10.38
CA THR A 87 -6.96 12.85 11.44
C THR A 87 -7.74 14.14 11.62
N ILE A 88 -8.14 14.42 12.85
CA ILE A 88 -8.76 15.66 13.29
C ILE A 88 -7.64 16.51 13.89
N ASN A 89 -7.08 17.41 13.08
CA ASN A 89 -5.92 18.23 13.43
C ASN A 89 -6.29 19.26 14.51
N THR A 90 -7.45 19.90 14.36
CA THR A 90 -7.99 20.84 15.35
C THR A 90 -9.45 20.46 15.65
N PRO A 91 -9.70 19.64 16.69
CA PRO A 91 -11.05 19.26 17.06
C PRO A 91 -11.81 20.49 17.59
N ALA A 92 -13.11 20.51 17.35
CA ALA A 92 -14.03 21.49 17.92
C ALA A 92 -15.01 20.76 18.83
N ALA A 93 -15.28 21.32 20.01
CA ALA A 93 -16.22 20.74 20.97
C ALA A 93 -17.59 20.57 20.31
N THR A 94 -18.24 19.42 20.52
CA THR A 94 -19.53 19.07 19.89
C THR A 94 -19.52 19.04 18.35
N GLY A 95 -18.35 19.14 17.71
CA GLY A 95 -18.17 19.00 16.28
C GLY A 95 -18.61 17.62 15.80
N VAL A 96 -19.35 17.59 14.69
CA VAL A 96 -19.84 16.34 14.09
C VAL A 96 -19.20 16.16 12.72
N ILE A 97 -18.62 14.97 12.50
CA ILE A 97 -18.05 14.57 11.21
C ILE A 97 -18.78 13.32 10.77
N THR A 98 -19.30 13.31 9.55
CA THR A 98 -19.99 12.15 8.99
C THR A 98 -19.37 11.77 7.66
N MET A 99 -19.15 10.48 7.43
CA MET A 99 -18.55 9.98 6.19
C MET A 99 -19.50 9.05 5.47
N TYR A 100 -19.56 9.21 4.14
CA TYR A 100 -20.46 8.46 3.26
C TYR A 100 -19.69 7.77 2.14
N ASP A 101 -20.16 6.57 1.78
CA ASP A 101 -19.83 5.90 0.52
C ASP A 101 -20.77 6.41 -0.57
N ASN A 102 -20.50 7.64 -1.02
CA ASN A 102 -21.27 8.35 -2.04
C ASN A 102 -20.47 9.57 -2.53
N THR A 103 -20.91 10.18 -3.63
CA THR A 103 -20.44 11.51 -4.08
C THR A 103 -21.31 12.65 -3.56
N ALA A 104 -22.14 12.39 -2.53
CA ALA A 104 -22.99 13.37 -1.86
C ALA A 104 -23.02 13.08 -0.36
N GLY A 105 -23.36 14.10 0.45
CA GLY A 105 -23.49 14.00 1.92
C GLY A 105 -24.74 13.23 2.38
N SER A 106 -25.01 12.07 1.80
CA SER A 106 -26.17 11.20 2.08
C SER A 106 -25.93 9.79 1.54
N GLY A 107 -26.82 8.84 1.87
CA GLY A 107 -26.75 7.46 1.39
C GLY A 107 -26.05 6.54 2.40
N THR A 108 -25.21 5.62 1.91
CA THR A 108 -24.53 4.63 2.73
C THR A 108 -23.52 5.31 3.66
N LEU A 109 -23.73 5.17 4.97
CA LEU A 109 -22.80 5.67 5.98
C LEU A 109 -21.59 4.75 6.12
N ILE A 110 -20.40 5.34 6.09
CA ILE A 110 -19.16 4.68 6.52
C ILE A 110 -19.00 4.83 8.04
N GLY A 111 -19.33 6.00 8.58
CA GLY A 111 -19.28 6.27 10.01
C GLY A 111 -19.59 7.71 10.36
N ALA A 112 -19.72 7.97 11.66
CA ALA A 112 -19.88 9.31 12.21
C ALA A 112 -19.07 9.46 13.50
N ILE A 113 -18.46 10.63 13.68
CA ILE A 113 -17.74 11.03 14.88
C ILE A 113 -18.46 12.24 15.47
N THR A 114 -18.73 12.19 16.77
CA THR A 114 -19.18 13.37 17.53
C THR A 114 -18.13 13.67 18.60
N GLN A 115 -17.59 14.87 18.57
CA GLN A 115 -16.63 15.31 19.59
C GLN A 115 -17.35 15.59 20.91
N PRO A 116 -16.73 15.26 22.06
CA PRO A 116 -17.28 15.59 23.35
C PRO A 116 -17.33 17.13 23.55
N ALA A 117 -18.15 17.57 24.51
CA ALA A 117 -18.22 18.99 24.87
C ALA A 117 -16.92 19.48 25.53
N ALA A 118 -16.20 18.61 26.24
CA ALA A 118 -14.89 18.88 26.79
C ALA A 118 -13.82 18.14 25.99
N LEU A 119 -12.98 18.90 25.28
CA LEU A 119 -11.85 18.34 24.53
C LEU A 119 -10.67 18.12 25.47
N LEU A 120 -10.22 16.87 25.56
CA LEU A 120 -9.05 16.49 26.38
C LEU A 120 -7.77 16.31 25.56
N GLN A 121 -7.90 16.39 24.24
CA GLN A 121 -6.81 16.21 23.28
C GLN A 121 -6.89 17.28 22.20
N ASN A 122 -5.72 17.75 21.77
CA ASN A 122 -5.61 18.80 20.75
C ASN A 122 -5.67 18.24 19.32
N SER A 123 -5.54 16.93 19.15
CA SER A 123 -5.73 16.23 17.89
C SER A 123 -6.06 14.76 18.16
N ASN A 124 -6.69 14.10 17.20
CA ASN A 124 -6.97 12.67 17.26
C ASN A 124 -7.01 12.06 15.85
N THR A 125 -6.53 10.82 15.70
CA THR A 125 -6.63 10.06 14.44
C THR A 125 -7.48 8.82 14.66
N VAL A 126 -8.47 8.63 13.78
CA VAL A 126 -9.32 7.45 13.74
C VAL A 126 -9.00 6.66 12.46
N ILE A 127 -8.62 5.39 12.63
CA ILE A 127 -8.34 4.46 11.54
C ILE A 127 -9.62 3.70 11.21
N TYR A 128 -9.91 3.55 9.92
CA TYR A 128 -11.09 2.86 9.41
C TYR A 128 -10.73 1.62 8.61
N ASP A 129 -9.75 1.72 7.71
CA ASP A 129 -9.30 0.61 6.86
C ASP A 129 -10.44 -0.11 6.11
N VAL A 130 -11.32 0.66 5.48
CA VAL A 130 -12.49 0.16 4.75
C VAL A 130 -12.47 0.57 3.28
N SER A 131 -13.05 -0.28 2.43
CA SER A 131 -13.32 0.05 1.02
C SER A 131 -14.66 0.79 0.86
N PHE A 132 -14.72 1.66 -0.13
CA PHE A 132 -15.95 2.34 -0.59
C PHE A 132 -16.12 2.14 -2.10
N ALA A 133 -17.36 2.11 -2.59
CA ALA A 133 -17.70 1.74 -3.95
C ALA A 133 -18.04 2.92 -4.87
N VAL A 134 -18.69 3.96 -4.34
CA VAL A 134 -19.24 5.08 -5.12
C VAL A 134 -18.37 6.32 -5.00
N GLY A 135 -17.89 6.62 -3.80
CA GLY A 135 -17.03 7.77 -3.52
C GLY A 135 -16.87 7.97 -2.01
N LEU A 136 -15.85 8.72 -1.61
CA LEU A 136 -15.66 9.12 -0.21
C LEU A 136 -16.11 10.58 -0.06
N THR A 137 -17.20 10.80 0.66
CA THR A 137 -17.67 12.14 1.03
C THR A 137 -17.59 12.35 2.53
N ILE A 138 -17.04 13.48 2.96
CA ILE A 138 -16.95 13.92 4.36
C ILE A 138 -17.85 15.13 4.55
N VAL A 139 -18.68 15.08 5.58
CA VAL A 139 -19.51 16.19 6.02
C VAL A 139 -19.04 16.64 7.38
N THR A 140 -18.60 17.89 7.49
CA THR A 140 -18.42 18.57 8.78
C THR A 140 -19.69 19.33 9.10
N ALA A 141 -20.14 19.21 10.34
CA ALA A 141 -21.32 19.89 10.87
C ALA A 141 -21.00 20.49 12.25
N THR A 142 -21.94 21.31 12.74
CA THR A 142 -21.99 21.98 14.07
C THR A 142 -20.85 22.93 14.42
N ALA A 143 -19.58 22.63 14.09
CA ALA A 143 -18.44 23.48 14.36
C ALA A 143 -17.31 23.26 13.34
N ALA A 144 -16.57 24.32 13.02
CA ALA A 144 -15.45 24.26 12.09
C ALA A 144 -14.31 23.41 12.66
N GLN A 145 -13.81 22.46 11.87
CA GLN A 145 -12.72 21.57 12.24
C GLN A 145 -11.70 21.50 11.10
N ASP A 146 -10.44 21.28 11.43
CA ASP A 146 -9.39 20.98 10.46
C ASP A 146 -9.16 19.46 10.42
N LEU A 147 -9.32 18.87 9.23
CA LEU A 147 -9.28 17.43 9.00
C LEU A 147 -8.25 17.07 7.94
N THR A 148 -7.51 15.98 8.16
CA THR A 148 -6.70 15.33 7.12
C THR A 148 -7.28 13.96 6.85
N VAL A 149 -7.74 13.74 5.62
CA VAL A 149 -8.33 12.48 5.16
C VAL A 149 -7.26 11.71 4.39
N SER A 150 -6.96 10.48 4.79
CA SER A 150 -6.01 9.59 4.11
C SER A 150 -6.75 8.46 3.38
N TYR A 151 -6.51 8.33 2.08
CA TYR A 151 -7.26 7.42 1.20
C TYR A 151 -6.43 6.99 -0.03
N ARG A 152 -6.90 6.00 -0.78
CA ARG A 152 -6.37 5.65 -2.11
C ARG A 152 -7.44 5.17 -3.07
#